data_AF-S8C9C3-F1
#
_entry.id   AF-S8C9C3-F1
#
_cell.length_a   1.000
_cell.length_b   1.000
_cell.length_c   1.000
_cell.angle_alpha   90.00
_cell.angle_beta   90.00
_cell.angle_gamma   90.00
#
_symmetry.space_group_name_H-M   'P 1'
#
loop_
_entity.id
_entity.type
_entity.pdbx_description
1 polymer ?
#
loop_
_entity_poly.entity_id
_entity_poly.type
_entity_poly.pdbx_seq_one_letter_code
_entity_poly.pdbx_strand_id
1 'polypeptide(L)' 'MEERKEFFYDAVVIGSGYGGSVAACRLSMAGLGVCLLEKGKRWGSRDFPTNARDLMSAARIQNSDMGFGLGSEDAL' A
#
# COMPACT_ATOMS: atom_id res chain seq x y z
N MET A 1 31.65 1.21 10.35
CA MET A 1 31.01 0.91 9.04
C MET A 1 29.98 -0.16 9.34
N GLU A 2 28.71 0.13 9.08
CA GLU A 2 27.61 -0.80 9.38
C GLU A 2 27.51 -1.83 8.26
N GLU A 3 27.63 -3.12 8.59
CA GLU A 3 27.50 -4.20 7.60
C GLU A 3 26.05 -4.23 7.07
N ARG A 4 25.89 -4.09 5.76
CA ARG A 4 24.60 -4.35 5.12
C ARG A 4 24.37 -5.85 5.09
N LYS A 5 23.40 -6.33 5.87
CA LYS A 5 22.85 -7.69 5.69
C LYS A 5 22.16 -7.77 4.33
N GLU A 6 22.67 -8.64 3.46
CA GLU A 6 21.93 -9.04 2.26
C GLU A 6 20.75 -9.93 2.66
N PHE A 7 19.54 -9.51 2.33
CA PHE A 7 18.33 -10.28 2.51
C PHE A 7 17.89 -10.82 1.15
N PHE A 8 17.79 -12.14 1.04
CA PHE A 8 17.26 -12.81 -0.13
C PHE A 8 15.78 -13.13 0.09
N TYR A 9 14.97 -12.85 -0.92
CA TYR A 9 13.56 -13.21 -0.97
C TYR A 9 13.35 -14.14 -2.16
N ASP A 10 12.55 -15.19 -1.98
CA ASP A 10 12.16 -16.09 -3.06
C ASP A 10 11.09 -15.46 -3.96
N ALA A 11 10.29 -14.55 -3.42
CA ALA A 11 9.26 -13.83 -4.16
C ALA A 11 9.08 -12.38 -3.68
N VAL A 12 8.74 -11.50 -4.62
CA VAL A 12 8.36 -10.11 -4.34
C VAL A 12 6.95 -9.86 -4.86
N VAL A 13 6.07 -9.33 -4.01
CA VAL A 13 4.69 -8.96 -4.34
C VAL A 13 4.56 -7.44 -4.28
N ILE A 14 4.14 -6.83 -5.38
CA ILE A 14 3.94 -5.38 -5.47
C ILE A 14 2.44 -5.07 -5.39
N GLY A 15 2.05 -4.30 -4.38
CA GLY A 15 0.67 -3.96 -4.07
C GLY A 15 0.10 -4.83 -2.93
N SER A 16 -0.49 -4.18 -1.94
CA SER A 16 -1.08 -4.77 -0.73
C SER A 16 -2.61 -4.92 -0.80
N GLY A 17 -3.20 -4.64 -1.96
CA GLY A 17 -4.62 -4.90 -2.22
C GLY A 17 -4.99 -6.38 -2.09
N TYR A 18 -6.26 -6.72 -2.34
CA TYR A 18 -6.79 -8.06 -2.12
C TYR A 18 -5.95 -9.16 -2.78
N GLY A 19 -5.67 -9.04 -4.08
CA GLY A 19 -4.90 -10.05 -4.82
C GLY A 19 -3.47 -10.22 -4.31
N GLY A 20 -2.77 -9.11 -4.05
CA GLY A 20 -1.39 -9.13 -3.55
C GLY A 20 -1.29 -9.71 -2.14
N SER A 21 -2.21 -9.33 -1.26
CA SER A 21 -2.25 -9.87 0.11
C SER A 21 -2.54 -11.38 0.14
N VAL A 22 -3.47 -11.87 -0.69
CA VAL A 22 -3.75 -13.31 -0.80
C VAL A 22 -2.55 -14.05 -1.38
N ALA A 23 -1.94 -13.52 -2.44
CA ALA A 23 -0.75 -14.13 -3.06
C ALA A 23 0.42 -14.22 -2.07
N ALA A 24 0.75 -13.12 -1.38
CA ALA A 24 1.80 -13.11 -0.37
C ALA A 24 1.53 -14.11 0.75
N CYS A 25 0.29 -14.16 1.26
CA CYS A 25 -0.12 -15.14 2.28
C CYS A 25 0.12 -16.58 1.81
N ARG A 26 -0.32 -16.93 0.59
CA ARG A 26 -0.16 -18.29 0.06
C ARG A 26 1.29 -18.66 -0.19
N LEU A 27 2.09 -17.73 -0.71
CA LEU A 27 3.53 -17.93 -0.92
C LEU A 27 4.26 -18.12 0.41
N SER A 28 3.96 -17.32 1.43
CA SER A 28 4.53 -17.48 2.77
C SER A 28 4.11 -18.80 3.42
N MET A 29 2.85 -19.23 3.28
CA MET A 29 2.39 -20.53 3.75
C MET A 29 3.09 -21.71 3.06
N ALA A 30 3.57 -21.52 1.83
CA ALA A 30 4.39 -22.50 1.11
C ALA A 30 5.85 -22.53 1.58
N GLY A 31 6.24 -21.71 2.57
CA GLY A 31 7.58 -21.67 3.14
C GLY A 31 8.55 -20.73 2.44
N LEU A 32 8.07 -19.89 1.52
CA LEU A 32 8.90 -18.93 0.79
C LEU A 32 9.15 -17.65 1.60
N GLY A 33 10.36 -17.10 1.50
CA GLY A 33 10.69 -15.75 1.94
C GLY A 33 10.06 -14.73 0.99
N VAL A 34 9.02 -14.01 1.45
CA VAL A 34 8.26 -13.08 0.60
C VAL A 34 8.48 -11.64 1.05
N CYS A 35 8.79 -10.75 0.10
CA CYS A 35 8.78 -9.31 0.29
C CYS A 35 7.50 -8.71 -0.32
N LEU A 36 6.68 -8.05 0.48
CA LEU A 36 5.51 -7.32 -0.01
C LEU A 36 5.76 -5.82 0.08
N LEU A 37 5.65 -5.13 -1.06
CA LEU A 37 5.87 -3.69 -1.17
C LEU A 37 4.58 -2.99 -1.55
N GLU A 38 4.34 -1.84 -0.92
CA GLU A 38 3.20 -0.96 -1.20
C GLU A 38 3.70 0.48 -1.26
N LYS A 39 3.20 1.26 -2.24
CA LYS A 39 3.51 2.68 -2.38
C LYS A 39 2.69 3.53 -1.41
N GLY A 40 1.44 3.13 -1.18
CA GLY A 40 0.50 3.82 -0.31
C GLY A 40 0.91 3.83 1.18
N LYS A 41 0.24 4.68 1.96
CA LYS A 41 0.41 4.73 3.40
C LYS A 41 -0.05 3.42 4.05
N ARG A 42 0.54 3.08 5.20
CA ARG A 42 0.07 1.99 6.05
C ARG A 42 -1.25 2.41 6.70
N TRP A 43 -2.36 1.83 6.26
CA TRP A 43 -3.68 2.06 6.88
C TRP A 43 -3.94 1.02 7.96
N GLY A 44 -3.99 1.46 9.21
CA GLY A 44 -4.53 0.71 10.34
C GLY A 44 -6.06 0.84 10.41
N SER A 45 -6.69 -0.02 11.21
CA SER A 45 -8.15 0.00 11.40
C SER A 45 -8.70 1.32 11.92
N ARG A 46 -7.90 2.12 12.62
CA ARG A 46 -8.27 3.45 13.14
C ARG A 46 -8.03 4.58 12.14
N ASP A 47 -7.32 4.32 11.05
CA ASP A 47 -6.99 5.34 10.05
C ASP A 47 -8.09 5.47 9.00
N PHE A 48 -9.02 4.51 8.96
CA PHE A 48 -10.14 4.56 8.02
C PHE A 48 -11.13 5.67 8.39
N PRO A 49 -11.56 6.49 7.42
CA PRO A 49 -12.51 7.56 7.66
C PRO A 49 -13.83 7.01 8.17
N THR A 50 -14.28 7.51 9.33
CA THR A 50 -15.53 7.06 9.98
C THR A 50 -16.68 8.03 9.77
N ASN A 51 -16.41 9.22 9.20
CA ASN A 51 -17.39 10.23 8.89
C ASN A 51 -17.08 10.92 7.55
N ALA A 52 -18.05 11.68 7.04
CA ALA A 52 -17.95 12.33 5.73
C ALA A 52 -16.82 13.37 5.62
N ARG A 53 -16.48 14.05 6.72
CA ARG A 53 -15.38 15.03 6.74
C ARG A 53 -14.04 14.32 6.53
N ASP A 54 -13.81 13.23 7.27
CA ASP A 54 -12.58 12.46 7.15
C ASP A 54 -12.46 11.83 5.76
N LEU A 55 -13.56 11.33 5.22
CA LEU A 55 -13.60 10.76 3.87
C LEU A 55 -13.22 11.81 2.81
N MET A 56 -13.75 13.04 2.90
CA MET A 56 -13.40 14.12 1.98
C MET A 56 -11.91 14.48 2.05
N SER A 57 -11.28 14.41 3.23
CA SER A 57 -9.83 14.66 3.35
C SER A 57 -8.96 13.52 2.83
N ALA A 58 -9.48 12.30 2.82
CA ALA A 58 -8.76 11.09 2.44
C ALA A 58 -8.95 10.69 0.96
N ALA A 59 -9.92 11.29 0.27
CA ALA A 59 -10.20 11.02 -1.14
C ALA A 59 -9.33 11.89 -2.05
N ARG A 60 -8.76 11.28 -3.10
CA ARG A 60 -8.12 12.02 -4.19
C ARG A 60 -9.12 12.25 -5.32
N ILE A 61 -9.41 13.51 -5.64
CA ILE A 61 -10.15 13.89 -6.84
C ILE A 61 -9.15 14.34 -7.90
N GLN A 62 -8.99 13.53 -8.95
CA GLN A 62 -8.15 13.87 -10.09
C GLN A 62 -9.04 14.00 -11.33
N ASN A 63 -9.09 15.19 -11.92
CA ASN A 63 -9.72 15.41 -13.23
C ASN A 63 -8.61 15.58 -14.27
N SER A 64 -8.43 14.57 -15.13
CA SER A 64 -7.39 14.53 -16.15
C SER A 64 -7.55 15.60 -17.24
N ASP A 65 -8.74 16.19 -17.38
CA ASP A 65 -9.04 17.14 -18.45
C ASP A 65 -8.75 18.61 -18.07
N MET A 66 -8.59 18.92 -16.77
CA MET A 66 -8.43 20.30 -16.27
C MET A 66 -7.16 20.56 -15.44
N GLY A 67 -6.23 19.60 -15.32
CA GLY A 67 -4.94 19.82 -14.66
C GLY A 67 -5.00 20.18 -13.17
N PHE A 68 -6.18 20.11 -12.54
CA PHE A 68 -6.40 20.41 -11.13
C PHE A 68 -6.69 19.11 -10.37
N GLY A 69 -5.88 18.83 -9.33
CA GLY A 69 -6.12 17.74 -8.39
C GLY A 69 -6.48 18.32 -7.02
N LEU A 70 -7.54 17.81 -6.40
CA LEU A 70 -7.91 18.14 -5.02
C LEU A 70 -7.66 16.89 -4.13
N GLY A 71 -6.89 17.06 -3.05
CA GLY A 71 -6.50 15.97 -2.14
C GLY A 71 -4.99 15.76 -2.11
N SER A 72 -4.48 15.08 -1.07
CA SER A 72 -3.04 14.81 -0.93
C SER A 72 -2.55 13.83 -1.99
N GLU A 73 -1.29 13.94 -2.44
CA GLU A 73 -0.73 12.99 -3.42
C GLU A 73 -0.71 11.53 -2.93
N ASP A 74 -0.80 11.35 -1.61
CA ASP A 74 -0.85 10.05 -0.93
C ASP A 74 -2.28 9.63 -0.51
N ALA A 75 -3.30 10.38 -0.92
CA ALA A 75 -4.71 10.04 -0.67
C ALA A 75 -5.14 8.83 -1.50
N LEU A 76 -6.17 8.13 -1.02
CA LEU A 76 -6.76 6.94 -1.66
C LEU A 76 -7.38 7.28 -3.01
#